data_AF-A0A0F9AJ12-F1
#
_entry.id   AF-A0A0F9AJ12-F1
#
_cell.length_a   1.000
_cell.length_b   1.000
_cell.length_c   1.000
_cell.angle_alpha   90.00
_cell.angle_beta   90.00
_cell.angle_gamma   90.00
#
_symmetry.space_group_name_H-M   'P 1'
#
loop_
_entity.id
_entity.type
_entity.pdbx_description
1 polymer ?
#
loop_
_entity_poly.entity_id
_entity_poly.type
_entity_poly.pdbx_seq_one_letter_code
_entity_poly.pdbx_strand_id
1 'polypeptide(L)'
;MRLNLNKKSKGLFHKFIVTRTDGKHRYGLKHCGCEYFVLDLSCDKYAIPALKAYAESCQNEYPRLAYDLNSKLKDLISRAR
;
A
#
# COMPACT_ATOMS: atom_id res chain seq x y z
N MET A 1 28.91 -19.21 3.76
CA MET A 1 27.97 -19.26 4.89
C MET A 1 26.74 -18.42 4.56
N ARG A 2 25.61 -19.02 4.14
CA ARG A 2 24.35 -18.28 3.94
C ARG A 2 23.71 -18.10 5.32
N LEU A 3 23.82 -16.90 5.89
CA LEU A 3 23.07 -16.53 7.08
C LEU A 3 21.57 -16.58 6.73
N ASN A 4 20.86 -17.56 7.30
CA ASN A 4 19.40 -17.54 7.39
C ASN A 4 19.01 -16.37 8.32
N LEU A 5 19.05 -15.16 7.78
CA LEU A 5 18.55 -13.96 8.44
C LEU A 5 17.04 -14.12 8.57
N ASN A 6 16.59 -14.42 9.78
CA ASN A 6 15.19 -14.38 10.17
C ASN A 6 14.60 -13.02 9.72
N LYS A 7 13.77 -13.03 8.67
CA LYS A 7 13.22 -11.78 8.09
C LYS A 7 12.44 -10.95 9.11
N LYS A 8 12.00 -11.56 10.22
CA LYS A 8 11.26 -10.90 11.30
C LYS A 8 12.09 -9.90 12.12
N SER A 9 13.42 -9.97 12.10
CA SER A 9 14.27 -8.99 12.80
C SER A 9 14.65 -7.78 11.92
N LYS A 10 14.25 -7.77 10.65
CA LYS A 10 14.48 -6.64 9.73
C LYS A 10 13.25 -5.73 9.73
N GLY A 11 13.48 -4.44 10.01
CA GLY A 11 12.46 -3.39 9.90
C GLY A 11 12.17 -3.00 8.45
N LEU A 12 12.25 -1.70 8.12
CA LEU A 12 12.07 -1.22 6.75
C LEU A 12 13.13 -1.82 5.81
N PHE A 13 12.69 -2.30 4.66
CA PHE A 13 13.55 -2.89 3.65
C PHE A 13 13.06 -2.49 2.25
N HIS A 14 14.00 -2.16 1.37
CA HIS A 14 13.71 -1.77 -0.01
C HIS A 14 13.32 -3.00 -0.84
N LYS A 15 12.04 -3.40 -0.75
CA LYS A 15 11.48 -4.55 -1.48
C LYS A 15 11.05 -4.20 -2.90
N PHE A 16 10.60 -2.97 -3.11
CA PHE A 16 9.95 -2.54 -4.34
C PHE A 16 10.52 -1.20 -4.80
N ILE A 17 10.68 -1.07 -6.12
CA ILE A 17 10.84 0.22 -6.78
C ILE A 17 9.45 0.64 -7.26
N VAL A 18 8.91 1.71 -6.67
CA VAL A 18 7.60 2.25 -7.01
C VAL A 18 7.79 3.52 -7.82
N THR A 19 7.14 3.60 -8.99
CA THR A 19 7.17 4.79 -9.83
C THR A 19 5.75 5.30 -10.06
N ARG A 20 5.60 6.63 -10.14
CA ARG A 20 4.33 7.24 -10.51
C ARG A 20 4.12 7.11 -12.01
N THR A 21 2.92 6.73 -12.43
CA THR A 21 2.52 6.61 -13.84
C THR A 21 2.48 7.95 -14.58
N ASP A 22 2.32 9.07 -13.86
CA ASP A 22 2.27 10.42 -14.43
C ASP A 22 3.66 11.07 -14.60
N GLY A 23 4.75 10.38 -14.23
CA GLY A 23 6.11 10.89 -14.33
C GLY A 23 6.46 12.03 -13.36
N LYS A 24 5.54 12.47 -12.48
CA LYS A 24 5.74 13.62 -11.58
C LYS A 24 6.68 13.37 -10.40
N HIS A 25 7.29 12.19 -10.35
CA HIS A 25 8.34 11.82 -9.40
C HIS A 25 9.74 12.31 -9.82
N ARG A 26 9.89 12.80 -11.06
CA ARG A 26 11.18 13.33 -11.57
C ARG A 26 11.61 14.59 -10.81
N TYR A 27 12.92 14.85 -10.81
CA TYR A 27 13.53 16.01 -10.16
C TYR A 27 12.85 17.33 -10.56
N GLY A 28 12.61 18.20 -9.57
CA GLY A 28 11.96 19.50 -9.75
C GLY A 28 10.44 19.46 -9.90
N LEU A 29 9.80 18.27 -9.89
CA LEU A 29 8.33 18.15 -9.95
C LEU A 29 7.72 17.93 -8.57
N LYS A 30 6.40 18.17 -8.47
CA LYS A 30 5.61 18.15 -7.21
C LYS A 30 5.84 16.91 -6.34
N HIS A 31 6.09 15.75 -6.93
CA HIS A 31 6.25 14.49 -6.21
C HIS A 31 7.69 13.96 -6.22
N CYS A 32 8.68 14.82 -6.52
CA CYS A 32 10.09 14.48 -6.37
C CYS A 32 10.38 14.13 -4.91
N GLY A 33 10.92 12.93 -4.67
CA GLY A 33 11.32 12.49 -3.33
C GLY A 33 10.17 12.02 -2.43
N CYS A 34 8.94 11.92 -2.92
CA CYS A 34 7.86 11.28 -2.15
C CYS A 34 8.18 9.80 -1.89
N GLU A 35 7.94 9.35 -0.66
CA GLU A 35 8.09 7.95 -0.25
C GLU A 35 6.74 7.22 -0.30
N TYR A 36 6.79 5.92 -0.61
CA TYR A 36 5.61 5.06 -0.73
C TYR A 36 5.77 3.81 0.13
N PHE A 37 4.77 3.54 0.97
CA PHE A 37 4.66 2.29 1.71
C PHE A 37 3.63 1.38 1.04
N VAL A 38 4.07 0.23 0.54
CA VAL A 38 3.25 -0.69 -0.26
C VAL A 38 2.99 -1.97 0.51
N LEU A 39 1.71 -2.37 0.57
CA LEU A 39 1.25 -3.63 1.14
C LEU A 39 0.67 -4.52 0.03
N ASP A 40 1.00 -5.81 0.08
CA ASP A 40 0.40 -6.82 -0.80
C ASP A 40 -0.99 -7.19 -0.28
N LEU A 41 -2.04 -6.71 -0.95
CA LEU A 41 -3.43 -6.93 -0.55
C LEU A 41 -3.87 -8.40 -0.56
N SER A 42 -3.12 -9.29 -1.21
CA SER A 42 -3.48 -10.71 -1.36
C SER A 42 -2.84 -11.58 -0.29
N CYS A 43 -1.57 -11.32 0.03
CA CYS A 43 -0.76 -12.19 0.90
C CYS A 43 -0.43 -11.57 2.26
N ASP A 44 -0.46 -10.25 2.39
CA ASP A 44 -0.12 -9.58 3.65
C ASP A 44 -1.35 -9.44 4.55
N LYS A 45 -1.33 -10.15 5.68
CA LYS A 45 -2.42 -10.13 6.67
C LYS A 45 -2.71 -8.74 7.26
N TYR A 46 -1.77 -7.79 7.14
CA TYR A 46 -1.94 -6.42 7.61
C TYR A 46 -2.49 -5.48 6.54
N ALA A 47 -2.59 -5.93 5.28
CA ALA A 47 -3.05 -5.10 4.18
C ALA A 47 -4.53 -4.73 4.27
N ILE A 48 -5.40 -5.70 4.54
CA ILE A 48 -6.86 -5.49 4.68
C ILE A 48 -7.17 -4.46 5.79
N PRO A 49 -6.68 -4.61 7.04
CA PRO A 49 -6.97 -3.62 8.08
C PRO A 49 -6.41 -2.23 7.76
N ALA A 50 -5.21 -2.13 7.16
CA ALA A 50 -4.64 -0.85 6.75
C ALA A 50 -5.48 -0.16 5.66
N LEU A 51 -5.94 -0.92 4.66
CA LEU A 51 -6.79 -0.42 3.58
C LEU A 51 -8.14 0.08 4.10
N LYS A 52 -8.75 -0.66 5.04
CA LYS A 52 -9.99 -0.28 5.71
C LYS A 52 -9.83 1.03 6.48
N ALA A 53 -8.80 1.14 7.31
CA ALA A 53 -8.53 2.35 8.09
C ALA A 53 -8.31 3.58 7.19
N TYR A 54 -7.62 3.41 6.06
CA TYR A 54 -7.44 4.50 5.09
C TYR A 54 -8.74 4.92 4.40
N ALA A 55 -9.57 3.95 4.00
CA ALA A 55 -10.86 4.25 3.38
C ALA A 55 -11.79 5.02 4.33
N GLU A 56 -11.79 4.67 5.62
CA GLU A 56 -12.55 5.37 6.65
C GLU A 56 -12.02 6.79 6.89
N SER A 57 -10.69 6.97 6.99
CA SER A 57 -10.10 8.28 7.27
C SER A 57 -10.27 9.27 6.11
N CYS A 58 -10.22 8.80 4.87
CA CYS A 58 -10.31 9.66 3.69
C CYS A 58 -11.75 9.92 3.23
N GLN A 59 -12.76 9.32 3.85
CA GLN A 59 -14.14 9.31 3.33
C GLN A 59 -14.75 10.70 3.14
N ASN A 60 -14.53 11.61 4.08
CA ASN A 60 -15.15 12.95 4.03
C ASN A 60 -14.49 13.84 2.96
N GLU A 61 -13.18 13.73 2.78
CA GLU A 61 -12.42 14.56 1.84
C GLU A 61 -12.40 13.93 0.43
N TYR A 62 -12.37 12.60 0.33
CA TYR A 62 -12.27 11.84 -0.91
C TYR A 62 -13.33 10.72 -0.98
N PRO A 63 -14.63 11.06 -1.05
CA PRO A 63 -15.72 10.08 -0.96
C PRO A 63 -15.71 9.03 -2.08
N ARG A 64 -15.33 9.41 -3.30
CA ARG A 64 -15.22 8.46 -4.43
C ARG A 64 -14.09 7.45 -4.20
N LEU A 65 -12.94 7.92 -3.73
CA LEU A 65 -11.82 7.04 -3.40
C LEU A 65 -12.22 6.06 -2.30
N ALA A 66 -12.81 6.55 -1.21
CA ALA A 66 -13.29 5.70 -0.13
C ALA A 66 -14.30 4.64 -0.61
N TYR A 67 -15.21 4.99 -1.53
CA TYR A 67 -16.13 4.04 -2.13
C TYR A 67 -15.41 2.92 -2.91
N ASP A 68 -14.44 3.29 -3.75
CA ASP A 68 -13.66 2.33 -4.54
C ASP A 68 -12.83 1.41 -3.64
N LEU A 69 -12.21 1.96 -2.59
CA LEU A 69 -11.45 1.19 -1.59
C LEU A 69 -12.36 0.21 -0.83
N ASN A 70 -13.57 0.63 -0.45
CA ASN A 70 -14.54 -0.25 0.20
C ASN A 70 -15.04 -1.37 -0.73
N SER A 71 -15.23 -1.07 -2.02
CA SER A 71 -15.58 -2.09 -3.01
C SER A 71 -14.44 -3.10 -3.17
N LYS A 72 -13.19 -2.61 -3.22
CA LYS A 72 -12.00 -3.46 -3.27
C LYS A 72 -11.89 -4.37 -2.03
N LEU A 73 -12.20 -3.86 -0.84
CA LEU A 73 -12.21 -4.66 0.40
C LEU A 73 -13.21 -5.82 0.33
N LYS A 74 -14.42 -5.58 -0.19
CA LYS A 74 -15.43 -6.63 -0.37
C LYS A 74 -14.92 -7.74 -1.29
N ASP A 75 -14.28 -7.38 -2.40
CA ASP A 75 -13.69 -8.34 -3.35
C ASP A 75 -12.55 -9.16 -2.73
N LEU A 76 -11.72 -8.55 -1.88
CA LEU A 76 -10.62 -9.26 -1.21
C LEU A 76 -11.15 -10.26 -0.19
N ILE A 77 -12.17 -9.88 0.59
CA ILE A 77 -12.79 -10.74 1.59
C ILE A 77 -13.54 -11.90 0.93
N SER A 78 -14.20 -11.67 -0.21
CA SER A 78 -14.93 -12.73 -0.91
C SER A 78 -14.00 -13.79 -1.50
N ARG A 79 -12.80 -13.42 -1.95
CA ARG A 79 -11.78 -14.35 -2.48
C ARG A 79 -11.08 -15.17 -1.39
N ALA A 80 -11.12 -14.73 -0.15
CA ALA A 80 -10.52 -15.42 0.99
C ALA A 80 -11.46 -16.45 1.65
N ARG A 81 -12.72 -16.54 1.18
CA ARG A 81 -13.70 -17.55 1.56
C ARG A 81 -13.69 -18.70 0.55
#